data_AF-A0A7S0B679-F1
#
_entry.id   AF-A0A7S0B679-F1
#
_cell.length_a   1.000
_cell.length_b   1.000
_cell.length_c   1.000
_cell.angle_alpha   90.00
_cell.angle_beta   90.00
_cell.angle_gamma   90.00
#
_symmetry.space_group_name_H-M   'P 1'
#
loop_
_entity.id
_entity.type
_entity.pdbx_description
1 polymer ?
#
loop_
_entity_poly.entity_id
_entity_poly.type
_entity_poly.pdbx_seq_one_letter_code
_entity_poly.pdbx_strand_id
1 'polypeptide(L)'
;ETEKAVLPTACIETDSGEEAAPLLEGFENSRWPKFPLLMKTSPVTMTRLLVELRDGFQQPDFQAKYQSLRKKAVPGSETLIDCALTVQKLVLPKYGFAGTIQGVNQMRQEVSIHLSTDGMVKNVMRDIHQLLEVGRPLPVLAGVDAACAEAATMIAQAD
;
A
#
# COMPACT_ATOMS: atom_id res chain seq x y z
N GLU A 1 46.06 32.33 35.80
CA GLU A 1 45.23 32.63 34.62
C GLU A 1 44.66 31.33 34.08
N THR A 2 43.37 31.08 34.33
CA THR A 2 42.66 29.91 33.78
C THR A 2 41.27 30.38 33.39
N GLU A 3 41.13 30.68 32.11
CA GLU A 3 39.95 31.23 31.46
C GLU A 3 38.90 30.12 31.30
N LYS A 4 37.73 30.33 31.90
CA LYS A 4 36.62 29.38 31.96
C LYS A 4 35.63 29.75 30.86
N ALA A 5 35.65 29.02 29.75
CA ALA A 5 34.73 29.23 28.63
C ALA A 5 33.33 28.69 28.97
N VAL A 6 32.38 29.61 29.14
CA VAL A 6 30.95 29.35 29.28
C VAL A 6 30.34 29.31 27.87
N LEU A 7 29.85 28.15 27.45
CA LEU A 7 29.10 28.01 26.22
C LEU A 7 27.61 28.30 26.47
N PRO A 8 26.92 29.02 25.57
CA PRO A 8 25.51 29.34 25.72
C PRO A 8 24.61 28.15 25.35
N THR A 9 23.75 27.77 26.29
CA THR A 9 22.61 26.88 26.08
C THR A 9 21.57 27.58 25.21
N ALA A 10 21.46 27.16 23.95
CA ALA A 10 20.36 27.55 23.08
C ALA A 10 19.14 26.67 23.37
N CYS A 11 18.11 27.26 23.97
CA CYS A 11 16.78 26.66 24.05
C CYS A 11 16.19 26.61 22.63
N ILE A 12 16.01 25.41 22.09
CA ILE A 12 15.29 25.21 20.84
C ILE A 12 13.85 24.90 21.24
N GLU A 13 12.99 25.91 21.16
CA GLU A 13 11.54 25.75 21.22
C GLU A 13 11.08 25.09 19.92
N THR A 14 10.79 23.79 19.99
CA THR A 14 10.07 23.10 18.91
C THR A 14 8.58 23.37 19.09
N ASP A 15 8.11 24.39 18.36
CA ASP A 15 6.70 24.70 18.11
C ASP A 15 6.01 23.43 17.56
N SER A 16 5.25 22.77 18.43
CA SER A 16 4.40 21.65 18.08
C SER A 16 3.12 22.19 17.44
N GLY A 17 3.26 22.64 16.20
CA GLY A 17 2.15 22.83 15.28
C GLY A 17 1.54 21.48 14.96
N GLU A 18 0.53 21.09 15.74
CA GLU A 18 -0.40 20.02 15.43
C GLU A 18 -1.24 20.44 14.22
N GLU A 19 -0.63 20.41 13.04
CA GLU A 19 -1.33 20.50 11.77
C GLU A 19 -2.01 19.16 11.55
N ALA A 20 -3.27 19.09 11.99
CA ALA A 20 -4.18 17.99 11.68
C ALA A 20 -4.22 17.80 10.16
N ALA A 21 -3.45 16.80 9.68
CA ALA A 21 -3.46 16.41 8.29
C ALA A 21 -4.90 16.10 7.87
N PRO A 22 -5.48 16.86 6.92
CA PRO A 22 -6.84 16.62 6.48
C PRO A 22 -6.91 15.20 5.90
N LEU A 23 -7.72 14.38 6.55
CA LEU A 23 -8.17 13.09 6.06
C LEU A 23 -8.56 13.21 4.59
N LEU A 24 -8.13 12.23 3.80
CA LEU A 24 -8.25 12.09 2.35
C LEU A 24 -9.71 12.08 1.84
N GLU A 25 -10.46 13.16 2.02
CA GLU A 25 -11.79 13.39 1.42
C GLU A 25 -11.68 14.26 0.15
N GLY A 26 -10.72 13.93 -0.72
CA GLY A 26 -10.38 14.75 -1.89
C GLY A 26 -10.30 14.03 -3.23
N PHE A 27 -10.57 12.72 -3.31
CA PHE A 27 -10.34 11.97 -4.56
C PHE A 27 -11.54 11.89 -5.52
N GLU A 28 -12.68 12.53 -5.21
CA GLU A 28 -13.91 12.36 -5.99
C GLU A 28 -14.27 13.52 -6.93
N ASN A 29 -13.51 14.62 -6.98
CA ASN A 29 -13.91 15.79 -7.77
C ASN A 29 -12.95 16.23 -8.89
N SER A 30 -12.06 15.35 -9.33
CA SER A 30 -11.41 15.54 -10.64
C SER A 30 -12.45 15.33 -11.73
N ARG A 31 -13.04 16.44 -12.18
CA ARG A 31 -13.80 16.57 -13.42
C ARG A 31 -12.84 16.30 -14.58
N TRP A 32 -12.53 15.02 -14.79
CA TRP A 32 -11.61 14.59 -15.85
C TRP A 32 -12.14 15.05 -17.21
N PRO A 33 -11.27 15.54 -18.09
CA PRO A 33 -11.68 15.99 -19.40
C PRO A 33 -12.33 14.82 -20.15
N LYS A 34 -13.54 15.06 -20.68
CA LYS A 34 -14.31 14.13 -21.52
C LYS A 34 -13.65 14.01 -22.89
N PHE A 35 -12.40 13.57 -22.96
CA PHE A 35 -11.87 13.05 -24.21
C PHE A 35 -12.54 11.69 -24.46
N PRO A 36 -12.90 11.37 -25.72
CA PRO A 36 -13.25 10.00 -26.05
C PRO A 36 -12.05 9.14 -25.68
N LEU A 37 -12.19 8.38 -24.59
CA LEU A 37 -11.22 7.39 -24.14
C LEU A 37 -11.12 6.39 -25.29
N LEU A 38 -10.15 6.60 -26.16
CA LEU A 38 -9.72 5.61 -27.13
C LEU A 38 -9.26 4.42 -26.30
N MET A 39 -10.16 3.44 -26.16
CA MET A 39 -9.93 2.25 -25.36
C MET A 39 -8.68 1.58 -25.91
N LYS A 40 -7.62 1.54 -25.12
CA LYS A 40 -6.43 0.81 -25.54
C LYS A 40 -6.67 -0.69 -25.56
N THR A 41 -7.68 -1.16 -24.81
CA THR A 41 -7.90 -2.58 -24.56
C THR A 41 -9.33 -3.02 -24.83
N SER A 42 -9.47 -4.28 -25.26
CA SER A 42 -10.77 -4.95 -25.36
C SER A 42 -11.14 -5.60 -24.01
N PRO A 43 -12.42 -5.86 -23.72
CA PRO A 43 -12.83 -6.57 -22.49
C PRO A 43 -12.14 -7.93 -22.32
N VAL A 44 -11.93 -8.67 -23.41
CA VAL A 44 -11.24 -9.96 -23.40
C VAL A 44 -9.76 -9.79 -23.02
N THR A 45 -9.10 -8.79 -23.60
CA THR A 45 -7.71 -8.46 -23.28
C THR A 45 -7.58 -8.05 -21.81
N MET A 46 -8.50 -7.22 -21.33
CA MET A 46 -8.50 -6.76 -19.94
C MET A 46 -8.69 -7.91 -18.95
N THR A 47 -9.61 -8.83 -19.25
CA THR A 47 -9.83 -10.02 -18.43
C THR A 47 -8.57 -10.89 -18.37
N ARG A 48 -7.91 -11.15 -19.50
CA ARG A 48 -6.67 -11.95 -19.54
C ARG A 48 -5.55 -11.31 -18.72
N LEU A 49 -5.38 -9.99 -18.85
CA LEU A 49 -4.41 -9.22 -18.07
C LEU A 49 -4.66 -9.40 -16.56
N LEU A 50 -5.91 -9.20 -16.11
CA LEU A 50 -6.26 -9.33 -14.70
C LEU A 50 -6.09 -10.77 -14.19
N VAL A 51 -6.39 -11.78 -15.00
CA VAL A 51 -6.17 -13.19 -14.63
C VAL A 51 -4.68 -13.47 -14.44
N GLU A 52 -3.80 -13.02 -15.36
CA GLU A 52 -2.35 -13.17 -15.19
C GLU A 52 -1.83 -12.45 -13.94
N LEU A 53 -2.34 -11.26 -13.63
CA LEU A 53 -1.99 -10.55 -12.39
C LEU A 53 -2.44 -11.34 -11.16
N ARG A 54 -3.68 -11.83 -11.14
CA ARG A 54 -4.22 -12.65 -10.06
C ARG A 54 -3.35 -13.88 -9.84
N ASP A 55 -3.02 -14.61 -10.90
CA ASP A 55 -2.23 -15.85 -10.83
C ASP A 55 -0.80 -15.55 -10.33
N GLY A 56 -0.22 -14.41 -10.70
CA GLY A 56 1.06 -13.93 -10.18
C GLY A 56 1.00 -13.58 -8.69
N PHE A 57 -0.07 -12.93 -8.24
CA PHE A 57 -0.30 -12.62 -6.83
C PHE A 57 -0.67 -13.86 -6.00
N GLN A 58 -1.21 -14.90 -6.62
CA GLN A 58 -1.57 -16.14 -5.93
C GLN A 58 -0.36 -17.06 -5.69
N GLN A 59 0.80 -16.77 -6.30
CA GLN A 59 2.01 -17.58 -6.10
C GLN A 59 2.40 -17.66 -4.61
N PRO A 60 2.71 -18.87 -4.09
CA PRO A 60 2.97 -19.08 -2.67
C PRO A 60 4.19 -18.30 -2.18
N ASP A 61 5.26 -18.24 -2.99
CA ASP A 61 6.48 -17.49 -2.66
C ASP A 61 6.21 -15.98 -2.56
N PHE A 62 5.36 -15.47 -3.46
CA PHE A 62 4.93 -14.07 -3.43
C PHE A 62 4.11 -13.79 -2.18
N GLN A 63 3.11 -14.61 -1.88
CA GLN A 63 2.24 -14.43 -0.72
C GLN A 63 3.01 -14.53 0.61
N ALA A 64 3.94 -15.47 0.74
CA ALA A 64 4.80 -15.58 1.91
C ALA A 64 5.61 -14.30 2.13
N LYS A 65 6.20 -13.74 1.06
CA LYS A 65 6.94 -12.48 1.10
C LYS A 65 6.04 -11.29 1.43
N TYR A 66 4.89 -11.17 0.75
CA TYR A 66 3.94 -10.09 0.93
C TYR A 66 3.39 -10.06 2.36
N GLN A 67 3.01 -11.21 2.90
CA GLN A 67 2.52 -11.32 4.28
C GLN A 67 3.61 -11.01 5.32
N SER A 68 4.86 -11.43 5.08
CA SER A 68 5.99 -11.09 5.96
C SER A 68 6.24 -9.58 6.00
N LEU A 69 6.16 -8.90 4.85
CA LEU A 69 6.24 -7.44 4.77
C LEU A 69 5.04 -6.79 5.45
N ARG A 70 3.82 -7.29 5.22
CA ARG A 70 2.58 -6.74 5.79
C ARG A 70 2.57 -6.75 7.32
N LYS A 71 3.14 -7.78 7.96
CA LYS A 71 3.27 -7.84 9.43
C LYS A 71 4.21 -6.78 10.01
N LYS A 72 5.17 -6.31 9.22
CA LYS A 72 6.20 -5.34 9.63
C LYS A 72 5.89 -3.92 9.16
N ALA A 73 5.06 -3.79 8.12
CA ALA A 73 4.81 -2.55 7.43
C ALA A 73 3.81 -1.67 8.17
N VAL A 74 4.12 -0.38 8.20
CA VAL A 74 3.15 0.70 8.50
C VAL A 74 2.16 0.77 7.33
N PRO A 75 0.88 1.09 7.58
CA PRO A 75 -0.08 1.31 6.49
C PRO A 75 0.45 2.34 5.50
N GLY A 76 0.44 1.99 4.22
CA GLY A 76 0.99 2.84 3.15
C GLY A 76 2.50 2.72 2.92
N SER A 77 3.19 1.75 3.53
CA SER A 77 4.64 1.59 3.28
C SER A 77 4.94 1.32 1.80
N GLU A 78 5.96 1.99 1.28
CA GLU A 78 6.47 1.83 -0.09
C GLU A 78 6.87 0.37 -0.36
N THR A 79 7.32 -0.36 0.67
CA THR A 79 7.76 -1.77 0.54
C THR A 79 6.67 -2.73 0.04
N LEU A 80 5.40 -2.50 0.42
CA LEU A 80 4.28 -3.33 -0.05
C LEU A 80 3.95 -3.02 -1.50
N ILE A 81 4.02 -1.73 -1.87
CA ILE A 81 3.80 -1.24 -3.23
C ILE A 81 4.88 -1.82 -4.15
N ASP A 82 6.14 -1.75 -3.75
CA ASP A 82 7.27 -2.31 -4.50
C ASP A 82 7.15 -3.82 -4.67
N CYS A 83 6.71 -4.53 -3.63
CA CYS A 83 6.45 -5.96 -3.72
C CYS A 83 5.39 -6.25 -4.79
N ALA A 84 4.23 -5.59 -4.75
CA ALA A 84 3.18 -5.76 -5.76
C ALA A 84 3.66 -5.38 -7.18
N LEU A 85 4.48 -4.33 -7.30
CA LEU A 85 5.06 -3.89 -8.56
C LEU A 85 5.97 -4.94 -9.20
N THR A 86 6.56 -5.88 -8.44
CA THR A 86 7.39 -6.96 -9.04
C THR A 86 6.59 -7.83 -10.00
N VAL A 87 5.37 -8.21 -9.63
CA VAL A 87 4.47 -9.00 -10.50
C VAL A 87 3.99 -8.13 -11.67
N GLN A 88 3.59 -6.90 -11.39
CA GLN A 88 3.08 -5.97 -12.41
C GLN A 88 4.13 -5.64 -13.47
N LYS A 89 5.42 -5.52 -13.09
CA LYS A 89 6.55 -5.33 -14.01
C LYS A 89 6.69 -6.45 -15.05
N LEU A 90 6.29 -7.67 -14.70
CA LEU A 90 6.36 -8.83 -15.60
C LEU A 90 5.13 -8.93 -16.51
N VAL A 91 3.95 -8.56 -16.01
CA VAL A 91 2.68 -8.74 -16.71
C VAL A 91 2.34 -7.53 -17.59
N LEU A 92 2.41 -6.30 -17.05
CA LEU A 92 1.93 -5.09 -17.72
C LEU A 92 2.56 -4.83 -19.11
N PRO A 93 3.87 -5.00 -19.31
CA PRO A 93 4.48 -4.76 -20.63
C PRO A 93 3.92 -5.65 -21.74
N LYS A 94 3.45 -6.86 -21.42
CA LYS A 94 2.84 -7.79 -22.40
C LYS A 94 1.55 -7.21 -23.00
N TYR A 95 0.90 -6.31 -22.30
CA TYR A 95 -0.38 -5.70 -22.66
C TYR A 95 -0.26 -4.24 -23.07
N GLY A 96 0.97 -3.73 -23.27
CA GLY A 96 1.22 -2.35 -23.69
C GLY A 96 1.17 -1.31 -22.57
N PHE A 97 1.19 -1.75 -21.31
CA PHE A 97 1.31 -0.86 -20.15
C PHE A 97 2.75 -0.86 -19.63
N ALA A 98 3.23 0.29 -19.16
CA ALA A 98 4.54 0.33 -18.53
C ALA A 98 4.55 -0.47 -17.21
N GLY A 99 5.65 -1.16 -16.91
CA GLY A 99 5.88 -1.83 -15.61
C GLY A 99 6.20 -0.85 -14.47
N THR A 100 5.50 0.28 -14.42
CA THR A 100 5.73 1.36 -13.46
C THR A 100 4.42 1.75 -12.78
N ILE A 101 4.49 2.52 -11.68
CA ILE A 101 3.29 3.05 -11.00
C ILE A 101 2.38 3.81 -11.98
N GLN A 102 2.97 4.56 -12.91
CA GLN A 102 2.22 5.26 -13.96
C GLN A 102 1.47 4.28 -14.88
N GLY A 103 2.11 3.18 -15.29
CA GLY A 103 1.46 2.15 -16.10
C GLY A 103 0.36 1.41 -15.36
N VAL A 104 0.51 1.17 -14.04
CA VAL A 104 -0.56 0.63 -13.19
C VAL A 104 -1.75 1.60 -13.14
N ASN A 105 -1.50 2.91 -12.99
CA ASN A 105 -2.58 3.91 -13.01
C ASN A 105 -3.32 3.94 -14.34
N GLN A 106 -2.61 3.86 -15.48
CA GLN A 106 -3.23 3.75 -16.80
C GLN A 106 -4.04 2.46 -16.94
N MET A 107 -3.51 1.33 -16.48
CA MET A 107 -4.25 0.06 -16.45
C MET A 107 -5.52 0.17 -15.59
N ARG A 108 -5.46 0.79 -14.40
CA ARG A 108 -6.64 0.99 -13.55
C ARG A 108 -7.71 1.87 -14.20
N GLN A 109 -7.29 2.90 -14.95
CA GLN A 109 -8.23 3.73 -15.72
C GLN A 109 -8.96 2.90 -16.78
N GLU A 110 -8.24 2.07 -17.53
CA GLU A 110 -8.84 1.18 -18.54
C GLU A 110 -9.76 0.13 -17.89
N VAL A 111 -9.34 -0.50 -16.78
CA VAL A 111 -10.16 -1.45 -16.01
C VAL A 111 -11.49 -0.80 -15.59
N SER A 112 -11.44 0.45 -15.11
CA SER A 112 -12.64 1.17 -14.63
C SER A 112 -13.74 1.25 -15.68
N ILE A 113 -13.38 1.41 -16.95
CA ILE A 113 -14.35 1.52 -18.03
C ILE A 113 -15.01 0.15 -18.32
N HIS A 114 -14.25 -0.94 -18.15
CA HIS A 114 -14.75 -2.30 -18.35
C HIS A 114 -15.56 -2.85 -17.16
N LEU A 115 -15.36 -2.33 -15.95
CA LEU A 115 -16.05 -2.81 -14.73
C LEU A 115 -17.58 -2.75 -14.81
N SER A 116 -18.13 -1.79 -15.54
CA SER A 116 -19.58 -1.64 -15.73
C SER A 116 -20.15 -2.61 -16.76
N THR A 117 -19.31 -3.15 -17.65
CA THR A 117 -19.75 -3.94 -18.81
C THR A 117 -19.54 -5.44 -18.60
N ASP A 118 -18.46 -5.83 -17.90
CA ASP A 118 -18.05 -7.21 -17.77
C ASP A 118 -18.00 -7.67 -16.30
N GLY A 119 -18.89 -8.59 -15.95
CA GLY A 119 -18.95 -9.19 -14.62
C GLY A 119 -17.70 -10.01 -14.26
N MET A 120 -17.01 -10.59 -15.24
CA MET A 120 -15.78 -11.35 -15.03
C MET A 120 -14.63 -10.44 -14.60
N VAL A 121 -14.45 -9.30 -15.28
CA VAL A 121 -13.48 -8.26 -14.90
C VAL A 121 -13.70 -7.83 -13.45
N LYS A 122 -14.96 -7.59 -13.07
CA LYS A 122 -15.33 -7.21 -11.69
C LYS A 122 -15.00 -8.29 -10.66
N ASN A 123 -15.20 -9.56 -10.99
CA ASN A 123 -14.90 -10.68 -10.09
C ASN A 123 -13.39 -10.85 -9.92
N VAL A 124 -12.62 -10.88 -11.01
CA VAL A 124 -11.15 -11.03 -10.94
C VAL A 124 -10.52 -9.84 -10.21
N MET A 125 -11.01 -8.62 -10.43
CA MET A 125 -10.52 -7.45 -9.69
C MET A 125 -10.79 -7.57 -8.18
N ARG A 126 -11.94 -8.13 -7.80
CA ARG A 126 -12.26 -8.42 -6.38
C ARG A 126 -11.29 -9.44 -5.81
N ASP A 127 -10.98 -10.50 -6.54
CA ASP A 127 -10.02 -11.53 -6.11
C ASP A 127 -8.63 -10.92 -5.89
N ILE A 128 -8.16 -10.06 -6.81
CA ILE A 128 -6.89 -9.34 -6.65
C ILE A 128 -6.90 -8.45 -5.40
N HIS A 129 -7.97 -7.69 -5.17
CA HIS A 129 -8.09 -6.89 -3.95
C HIS A 129 -8.07 -7.74 -2.67
N GLN A 130 -8.68 -8.93 -2.70
CA GLN A 130 -8.64 -9.88 -1.58
C GLN A 130 -7.24 -10.45 -1.37
N LEU A 131 -6.55 -10.86 -2.44
CA LEU A 131 -5.19 -11.41 -2.40
C LEU A 131 -4.15 -10.41 -1.88
N LEU A 132 -4.34 -9.12 -2.21
CA LEU A 132 -3.49 -8.04 -1.72
C LEU A 132 -4.00 -7.44 -0.40
N GLU A 133 -5.13 -7.94 0.11
CA GLU A 133 -5.82 -7.47 1.30
C GLU A 133 -5.98 -5.92 1.32
N VAL A 134 -6.28 -5.35 0.15
CA VAL A 134 -6.48 -3.90 -0.05
C VAL A 134 -7.75 -3.50 0.71
N GLY A 135 -7.61 -2.56 1.65
CA GLY A 135 -8.72 -2.06 2.45
C GLY A 135 -9.04 -2.88 3.72
N ARG A 136 -8.32 -3.98 3.99
CA ARG A 136 -8.35 -4.56 5.33
C ARG A 136 -7.49 -3.71 6.25
N PRO A 137 -8.01 -3.26 7.42
CA PRO A 137 -7.17 -2.63 8.42
C PRO A 137 -6.02 -3.58 8.74
N LEU A 138 -4.80 -3.03 8.75
CA LEU A 138 -3.64 -3.82 9.16
C LEU A 138 -3.90 -4.36 10.57
N PRO A 139 -3.40 -5.57 10.88
CA PRO A 139 -3.46 -6.05 12.25
C PRO A 139 -2.80 -5.00 13.13
N VAL A 140 -3.62 -4.31 13.92
CA VAL A 140 -3.12 -3.43 14.98
C VAL A 140 -2.24 -4.34 15.81
N LEU A 141 -0.95 -4.04 15.87
CA LEU A 141 0.01 -4.79 16.68
C LEU A 141 -0.38 -4.57 18.15
N ALA A 142 -1.41 -5.26 18.61
CA ALA A 142 -2.06 -5.08 19.90
C ALA A 142 -1.20 -5.64 21.06
N GLY A 143 0.13 -5.61 20.95
CA GLY A 143 0.97 -6.45 21.79
C GLY A 143 2.45 -6.13 21.84
N VAL A 144 2.88 -4.88 21.64
CA VAL A 144 4.20 -4.47 22.17
C VAL A 144 4.12 -3.96 23.60
N ASP A 145 2.95 -3.54 24.08
CA ASP A 145 2.76 -3.17 25.49
C ASP A 145 2.53 -4.38 26.41
N ALA A 146 2.10 -5.53 25.87
CA ALA A 146 1.85 -6.74 26.66
C ALA A 146 3.13 -7.47 27.09
N ALA A 147 4.23 -7.35 26.33
CA ALA A 147 5.50 -7.99 26.68
C ALA A 147 6.27 -7.25 27.79
N CYS A 148 5.96 -5.97 28.06
CA CYS A 148 6.58 -5.23 29.16
C CYS A 148 5.88 -5.50 30.51
N ALA A 149 4.65 -6.01 30.49
CA ALA A 149 3.88 -6.28 31.70
C ALA A 149 4.22 -7.64 32.36
N GLU A 150 4.69 -8.63 31.62
CA GLU A 150 4.99 -9.97 32.16
C GLU A 150 6.37 -10.08 32.83
N ALA A 151 7.28 -9.13 32.59
CA ALA A 151 8.55 -9.04 33.33
C ALA A 151 8.38 -8.41 34.73
N ALA A 152 7.27 -7.71 34.98
CA ALA A 152 7.03 -7.04 36.27
C ALA A 152 6.47 -7.95 37.36
N THR A 153 5.94 -9.13 37.02
CA THR A 153 5.33 -10.05 38.00
C THR A 153 6.32 -11.05 38.62
N MET A 154 7.50 -11.25 38.00
CA MET A 154 8.51 -12.19 38.52
C MET A 154 9.42 -11.64 39.64
N ILE A 155 9.34 -10.35 39.98
CA ILE A 155 10.10 -9.76 41.10
C ILE A 155 9.33 -9.85 42.43
N ALA A 156 8.05 -10.21 42.43
CA ALA A 156 7.19 -10.18 43.63
C ALA A 156 7.04 -11.52 44.39
N GLN A 157 7.78 -12.58 44.04
CA GLN A 157 7.66 -13.91 44.69
C GLN A 157 8.96 -14.41 45.35
N ALA A 158 9.90 -13.52 45.67
CA ALA A 158 11.19 -13.88 46.28
C ALA A 158 11.37 -13.32 47.70
N ASP A 159 10.30 -13.29 48.52
CA ASP A 159 10.36 -13.05 49.97
C ASP A 159 9.65 -14.18 50.73
#